data_AF-A0A318Z9X9-F1
#
_entry.id   AF-A0A318Z9X9-F1
#
_cell.length_a   1.000
_cell.length_b   1.000
_cell.length_c   1.000
_cell.angle_alpha   90.00
_cell.angle_beta   90.00
_cell.angle_gamma   90.00
#
_symmetry.space_group_name_H-M   'P 1'
#
loop_
_entity.id
_entity.type
_entity.pdbx_description
1 polymer ?
#
loop_
_entity_poly.entity_id
_entity_poly.type
_entity_poly.pdbx_seq_one_letter_code
_entity_poly.pdbx_strand_id
1 'polypeptide(L)'
;MSVIKAVIDIYPTQQATAFSVHELEWLAKKSYNIALRLRDSKETEHTLVLLDLSIKLTTLLPQQTHATNSSLNETYLLCEFFRTTKHISLARQTTDPPAKQAHYTAAHKSSSAFQSQITGFLQLCRNPEATYAKTTSSAPTNATIIVDTSANTNATPPPEEGDAPTLWLERYRIILAVDLEASIYLNTDDTWSHITSLIQTSAVLNSKLISVYLDTLLRAKGAPLTKVVQAIKLIIRTIHASPSPDINNLTTLHTDFPRYLHVLYQLALEAHEDRLAESVLDQVLVLVRDCKTEGFPPTEMQWMAAVAFNRAVDFYLAAKDVECRRWAEKAIALAEVGGVDGDGGALARLLRGRYGKLMLGEEGGGNSGSSS
;
A
#
# COMPACT_ATOMS: atom_id res chain seq x y z
N MET A 1 -4.11 32.20 -22.43
CA MET A 1 -3.31 31.97 -21.21
C MET A 1 -3.10 33.24 -20.37
N SER A 2 -2.67 34.36 -20.96
CA SER A 2 -2.46 35.63 -20.22
C SER A 2 -3.70 36.17 -19.49
N VAL A 3 -4.90 36.02 -20.09
CA VAL A 3 -6.15 36.53 -19.50
C VAL A 3 -6.57 35.73 -18.27
N ILE A 4 -6.43 34.41 -18.29
CA ILE A 4 -6.87 33.53 -17.20
C ILE A 4 -5.91 33.65 -15.99
N LYS A 5 -4.61 33.76 -16.23
CA LYS A 5 -3.62 34.03 -15.17
C LYS A 5 -3.81 35.42 -14.56
N ALA A 6 -4.10 36.43 -15.39
CA ALA A 6 -4.44 37.77 -14.90
C ALA A 6 -5.73 37.78 -14.05
N VAL A 7 -6.76 37.03 -14.42
CA VAL A 7 -7.99 36.90 -13.62
C VAL A 7 -7.72 36.25 -12.25
N ILE A 8 -6.81 35.27 -12.18
CA ILE A 8 -6.39 34.65 -10.91
C ILE A 8 -5.55 35.62 -10.06
N ASP A 9 -4.58 36.32 -10.66
CA ASP A 9 -3.66 37.20 -9.93
C ASP A 9 -4.36 38.48 -9.42
N ILE A 10 -5.47 38.88 -10.06
CA ILE A 10 -6.30 40.03 -9.64
C ILE A 10 -7.30 39.65 -8.55
N TYR A 11 -7.68 38.37 -8.43
CA TYR A 11 -8.73 37.90 -7.51
C TYR A 11 -8.46 38.17 -6.02
N PRO A 12 -7.22 38.10 -5.47
CA PRO A 12 -6.98 38.44 -4.07
C PRO A 12 -7.07 39.95 -3.81
N THR A 13 -7.03 40.78 -4.86
CA THR A 13 -6.87 42.24 -4.76
C THR A 13 -8.12 43.04 -5.09
N GLN A 14 -9.11 42.49 -5.81
CA GLN A 14 -10.36 43.18 -6.09
C GLN A 14 -11.58 42.26 -5.90
N GLN A 15 -12.29 42.54 -4.80
CA GLN A 15 -13.68 42.19 -4.51
C GLN A 15 -14.04 40.70 -4.49
N ALA A 16 -14.33 40.23 -3.28
CA ALA A 16 -15.06 38.99 -2.99
C ALA A 16 -16.50 38.92 -3.56
N THR A 17 -16.85 39.75 -4.56
CA THR A 17 -18.19 39.90 -5.15
C THR A 17 -18.23 39.78 -6.68
N ALA A 18 -17.10 39.50 -7.37
CA ALA A 18 -17.05 39.52 -8.84
C ALA A 18 -17.66 38.29 -9.54
N PHE A 19 -17.72 37.14 -8.86
CA PHE A 19 -18.30 35.90 -9.40
C PHE A 19 -19.19 35.24 -8.34
N SER A 20 -20.33 34.72 -8.79
CA SER A 20 -21.21 33.88 -7.98
C SER A 20 -20.62 32.48 -7.77
N VAL A 21 -21.09 31.79 -6.72
CA VAL A 21 -20.74 30.39 -6.42
C VAL A 21 -20.98 29.49 -7.65
N HIS A 22 -22.09 29.67 -8.36
CA HIS A 22 -22.41 28.90 -9.57
C HIS A 22 -21.44 29.18 -10.72
N GLU A 23 -20.98 30.41 -10.90
CA GLU A 23 -19.99 30.75 -11.94
C GLU A 23 -18.63 30.16 -11.63
N LEU A 24 -18.20 30.19 -10.37
CA LEU A 24 -16.94 29.55 -9.93
C LEU A 24 -16.99 28.04 -10.11
N GLU A 25 -18.11 27.40 -9.74
CA GLU A 25 -18.32 25.96 -9.94
C GLU A 25 -18.32 25.59 -11.43
N TRP A 26 -19.01 26.38 -12.25
CA TRP A 26 -19.03 26.19 -13.70
C TRP A 26 -17.63 26.35 -14.29
N LEU A 27 -16.87 27.37 -13.87
CA LEU A 27 -15.53 27.64 -14.37
C LEU A 27 -14.55 26.54 -13.97
N ALA A 28 -14.65 26.02 -12.75
CA ALA A 28 -13.88 24.87 -12.31
C ALA A 28 -14.14 23.64 -13.20
N LYS A 29 -15.42 23.25 -13.33
CA LYS A 29 -15.82 22.12 -14.19
C LYS A 29 -15.40 22.32 -15.63
N LYS A 30 -15.52 23.53 -16.17
CA LYS A 30 -15.11 23.86 -17.54
C LYS A 30 -13.60 23.72 -17.73
N SER A 31 -12.81 24.22 -16.79
CA SER A 31 -11.35 24.14 -16.80
C SER A 31 -10.88 22.69 -16.78
N TYR A 32 -11.45 21.87 -15.88
CA TYR A 32 -11.22 20.43 -15.85
C TYR A 32 -11.58 19.74 -17.17
N ASN A 33 -12.76 20.02 -17.74
CA ASN A 33 -13.20 19.39 -18.98
C ASN A 33 -12.32 19.75 -20.19
N ILE A 34 -11.79 20.97 -20.25
CA ILE A 34 -10.82 21.36 -21.28
C ILE A 34 -9.51 20.61 -21.06
N ALA A 35 -9.02 20.53 -19.81
CA ALA A 35 -7.82 19.75 -19.50
C ALA A 35 -7.97 18.28 -19.93
N LEU A 36 -9.14 17.68 -19.69
CA LEU A 36 -9.46 16.31 -20.07
C LEU A 36 -9.43 16.09 -21.59
N ARG A 37 -9.93 17.05 -22.38
CA ARG A 37 -9.85 17.02 -23.84
C ARG A 37 -8.41 17.12 -24.36
N LEU A 38 -7.52 17.74 -23.59
CA LEU A 38 -6.10 17.87 -23.90
C LEU A 38 -5.24 16.75 -23.30
N ARG A 39 -5.83 15.69 -22.74
CA ARG A 39 -5.09 14.63 -22.02
C ARG A 39 -3.97 14.01 -22.83
N ASP A 40 -4.26 13.72 -24.09
CA ASP A 40 -3.36 13.01 -25.01
C ASP A 40 -2.54 14.00 -25.88
N SER A 41 -2.70 15.31 -25.64
CA SER A 41 -1.91 16.36 -26.31
C SER A 41 -0.46 16.37 -25.81
N LYS A 42 0.45 16.78 -26.70
CA LYS A 42 1.85 17.07 -26.36
C LYS A 42 1.99 18.32 -25.49
N GLU A 43 0.96 19.16 -25.43
CA GLU A 43 0.90 20.40 -24.64
C GLU A 43 0.61 20.14 -23.15
N THR A 44 1.49 19.39 -22.50
CA THR A 44 1.28 18.92 -21.11
C THR A 44 1.24 20.05 -20.08
N GLU A 45 1.97 21.15 -20.33
CA GLU A 45 1.94 22.35 -19.49
C GLU A 45 0.54 22.97 -19.44
N HIS A 46 -0.15 23.08 -20.58
CA HIS A 46 -1.50 23.64 -20.65
C HIS A 46 -2.51 22.78 -19.87
N THR A 47 -2.40 21.46 -19.97
CA THR A 47 -3.22 20.53 -19.17
C THR A 47 -3.02 20.79 -17.67
N LEU A 48 -1.77 20.88 -17.21
CA LEU A 48 -1.46 21.09 -15.79
C LEU A 48 -1.93 22.45 -15.27
N VAL A 49 -1.79 23.51 -16.07
CA VAL A 49 -2.27 24.86 -15.70
C VAL A 49 -3.80 24.89 -15.58
N LEU A 50 -4.52 24.24 -16.50
CA LEU A 50 -5.98 24.15 -16.42
C LEU A 50 -6.44 23.34 -15.20
N LEU A 51 -5.71 22.29 -14.82
CA LEU A 51 -5.96 21.54 -13.59
C LEU A 51 -5.70 22.39 -12.35
N ASP A 52 -4.59 23.12 -12.30
CA ASP A 52 -4.28 24.05 -11.19
C ASP A 52 -5.36 25.13 -11.03
N LEU A 53 -5.83 25.69 -12.15
CA LEU A 53 -6.93 26.66 -12.14
C LEU A 53 -8.20 26.03 -11.57
N SER A 54 -8.58 24.85 -12.03
CA SER A 54 -9.76 24.14 -11.54
C SER A 54 -9.67 23.82 -10.04
N ILE A 55 -8.50 23.38 -9.57
CA ILE A 55 -8.24 23.13 -8.15
C ILE A 55 -8.40 24.42 -7.34
N LYS A 56 -7.78 25.52 -7.77
CA LYS A 56 -7.91 26.83 -7.09
C LYS A 56 -9.38 27.27 -7.00
N LEU A 57 -10.13 27.20 -8.09
CA LEU A 57 -11.54 27.58 -8.11
C LEU A 57 -12.39 26.70 -7.18
N THR A 58 -12.14 25.39 -7.15
CA THR A 58 -12.84 24.48 -6.23
C THR A 58 -12.49 24.69 -4.77
N THR A 59 -11.30 25.22 -4.43
CA THR A 59 -10.93 25.58 -3.05
C THR A 59 -11.51 26.93 -2.59
N LEU A 60 -11.85 27.83 -3.52
CA LEU A 60 -12.49 29.11 -3.21
C LEU A 60 -14.00 28.96 -2.92
N LEU A 61 -14.63 27.95 -3.51
CA LEU A 61 -16.05 27.63 -3.32
C LEU A 61 -16.45 27.45 -1.84
N PRO A 62 -15.77 26.60 -1.04
CA PRO A 62 -16.05 26.43 0.39
C PRO A 62 -15.90 27.72 1.22
N GLN A 63 -15.03 28.65 0.82
CA GLN A 63 -14.81 29.90 1.56
C GLN A 63 -15.98 30.89 1.40
N GLN A 64 -16.76 30.77 0.33
CA GLN A 64 -17.93 31.60 0.08
C GLN A 64 -19.24 31.00 0.60
N THR A 65 -19.25 29.70 0.91
CA THR A 65 -20.44 28.99 1.42
C THR A 65 -20.29 28.65 2.90
N HIS A 66 -21.11 29.25 3.77
CA HIS A 66 -21.23 28.86 5.18
C HIS A 66 -21.87 27.45 5.41
N ALA A 67 -22.01 26.65 4.35
CA ALA A 67 -22.73 25.38 4.40
C ALA A 67 -21.80 24.22 4.78
N THR A 68 -22.05 23.66 5.95
CA THR A 68 -21.54 22.39 6.50
C THR A 68 -22.07 21.18 5.75
N ASN A 69 -21.95 21.15 4.42
CA ASN A 69 -22.38 20.00 3.64
C ASN A 69 -21.18 19.11 3.36
N SER A 70 -21.18 17.98 4.04
CA SER A 70 -20.26 16.84 3.90
C SER A 70 -20.37 16.15 2.53
N SER A 71 -20.60 16.91 1.45
CA SER A 71 -20.64 16.39 0.08
C SER A 71 -19.25 16.38 -0.52
N LEU A 72 -18.94 15.29 -1.21
CA LEU A 72 -17.67 15.07 -1.88
C LEU A 72 -17.41 16.17 -2.93
N ASN A 73 -16.27 16.84 -2.89
CA ASN A 73 -15.88 17.76 -3.97
C ASN A 73 -15.31 16.97 -5.15
N GLU A 74 -16.20 16.36 -5.94
CA GLU A 74 -15.81 15.48 -7.05
C GLU A 74 -14.91 16.17 -8.07
N THR A 75 -15.17 17.45 -8.37
CA THR A 75 -14.36 18.19 -9.35
C THR A 75 -12.93 18.38 -8.84
N TYR A 76 -12.75 18.71 -7.56
CA TYR A 76 -11.43 18.79 -6.95
C TYR A 76 -10.71 17.44 -7.03
N LEU A 77 -11.36 16.36 -6.59
CA LEU A 77 -10.77 15.02 -6.60
C LEU A 77 -10.41 14.53 -8.00
N LEU A 78 -11.26 14.79 -9.00
CA LEU A 78 -10.95 14.47 -10.39
C LEU A 78 -9.74 15.26 -10.90
N CYS A 79 -9.58 16.51 -10.47
CA CYS A 79 -8.42 17.31 -10.83
C CYS A 79 -7.14 16.78 -10.18
N GLU A 80 -7.16 16.49 -8.87
CA GLU A 80 -6.00 15.92 -8.18
C GLU A 80 -5.65 14.52 -8.72
N PHE A 81 -6.66 13.70 -9.02
CA PHE A 81 -6.45 12.40 -9.66
C PHE A 81 -5.74 12.53 -11.01
N PHE A 82 -6.25 13.42 -11.87
CA PHE A 82 -5.68 13.59 -13.19
C PHE A 82 -4.30 14.26 -13.13
N ARG A 83 -4.10 15.22 -12.23
CA ARG A 83 -2.81 15.86 -12.01
C ARG A 83 -1.76 14.87 -11.55
N THR A 84 -2.08 14.03 -10.55
CA THR A 84 -1.20 12.96 -10.06
C THR A 84 -0.79 12.01 -11.18
N THR A 85 -1.77 11.45 -11.90
CA THR A 85 -1.51 10.47 -12.97
C THR A 85 -0.73 11.08 -14.14
N LYS A 86 -0.97 12.34 -14.49
CA LYS A 86 -0.21 13.05 -15.53
C LYS A 86 1.24 13.28 -15.10
N HIS A 87 1.49 13.72 -13.87
CA HIS A 87 2.86 13.90 -13.37
C HIS A 87 3.65 12.59 -13.31
N ILE A 88 3.02 11.48 -12.89
CA ILE A 88 3.66 10.16 -12.89
C ILE A 88 3.99 9.71 -14.31
N SER A 89 3.06 9.89 -15.25
CA SER A 89 3.29 9.57 -16.67
C SER A 89 4.45 10.39 -17.25
N LEU A 90 4.54 11.68 -16.92
CA LEU A 90 5.66 12.54 -17.30
C LEU A 90 6.97 12.06 -16.66
N ALA A 91 6.98 11.82 -15.35
CA ALA A 91 8.17 11.36 -14.63
C ALA A 91 8.77 10.06 -15.20
N ARG A 92 7.92 9.12 -15.63
CA ARG A 92 8.34 7.86 -16.26
C ARG A 92 9.00 8.07 -17.64
N GLN A 93 8.65 9.13 -18.36
CA GLN A 93 9.18 9.47 -19.68
C GLN A 93 10.38 10.43 -19.62
N THR A 94 10.52 11.19 -18.53
CA THR A 94 11.60 12.15 -18.34
C THR A 94 12.92 11.44 -18.03
N THR A 95 13.96 11.81 -18.77
CA THR A 95 15.35 11.34 -18.55
C THR A 95 16.16 12.30 -17.68
N ASP A 96 15.85 13.59 -17.74
CA ASP A 96 16.50 14.64 -16.93
C ASP A 96 16.19 14.45 -15.43
N PRO A 97 17.20 14.21 -14.56
CA PRO A 97 16.96 13.90 -13.15
C PRO A 97 16.22 15.00 -12.36
N PRO A 98 16.57 16.30 -12.46
CA PRO A 98 15.86 17.37 -11.77
C PRO A 98 14.39 17.49 -12.20
N ALA A 99 14.11 17.46 -13.50
CA ALA A 99 12.73 17.51 -14.00
C ALA A 99 11.93 16.27 -13.57
N LYS A 100 12.56 15.08 -13.58
CA LYS A 100 11.94 13.84 -13.09
C LYS A 100 11.59 13.92 -11.62
N GLN A 101 12.52 14.43 -10.79
CA GLN A 101 12.28 14.65 -9.36
C GLN A 101 11.14 15.64 -9.13
N ALA A 102 11.12 16.76 -9.85
CA ALA A 102 10.04 17.75 -9.74
C ALA A 102 8.66 17.15 -10.06
N HIS A 103 8.57 16.28 -11.07
CA HIS A 103 7.33 15.57 -11.38
C HIS A 103 6.91 14.58 -10.29
N TYR A 104 7.83 13.79 -9.74
CA TYR A 104 7.49 12.90 -8.62
C TYR A 104 7.09 13.66 -7.35
N THR A 105 7.75 14.79 -7.04
CA THR A 105 7.34 15.67 -5.92
C THR A 105 5.94 16.24 -6.14
N ALA A 106 5.64 16.71 -7.36
CA ALA A 106 4.31 17.24 -7.68
C ALA A 106 3.23 16.15 -7.63
N ALA A 107 3.53 14.94 -8.09
CA ALA A 107 2.65 13.79 -7.98
C ALA A 107 2.36 13.43 -6.51
N HIS A 108 3.40 13.30 -5.68
CA HIS A 108 3.26 12.98 -4.26
C HIS A 108 2.45 14.05 -3.48
N LYS A 109 2.61 15.32 -3.83
CA LYS A 109 1.81 16.40 -3.24
C LYS A 109 0.32 16.29 -3.62
N SER A 110 0.05 16.02 -4.90
CA SER A 110 -1.31 15.91 -5.46
C SER A 110 -2.04 14.65 -4.94
N SER A 111 -1.34 13.52 -4.84
CA SER A 111 -1.85 12.29 -4.22
C SER A 111 -2.17 12.47 -2.74
N SER A 112 -1.33 13.17 -1.98
CA SER A 112 -1.57 13.47 -0.56
C SER A 112 -2.79 14.36 -0.35
N ALA A 113 -2.98 15.34 -1.24
CA ALA A 113 -4.16 16.20 -1.24
C ALA A 113 -5.45 15.42 -1.55
N PHE A 114 -5.40 14.54 -2.57
CA PHE A 114 -6.50 13.62 -2.89
C PHE A 114 -6.86 12.73 -1.68
N GLN A 115 -5.85 12.13 -1.05
CA GLN A 115 -5.97 11.25 0.12
C GLN A 115 -6.68 11.91 1.29
N SER A 116 -6.29 13.15 1.61
CA SER A 116 -6.87 13.91 2.72
C SER A 116 -8.36 14.16 2.55
N GLN A 117 -8.83 14.37 1.32
CA GLN A 117 -10.24 14.63 1.05
C GLN A 117 -11.08 13.36 0.87
N ILE A 118 -10.54 12.31 0.23
CA ILE A 118 -11.29 11.08 -0.03
C ILE A 118 -11.49 10.22 1.23
N THR A 119 -10.53 10.25 2.17
CA THR A 119 -10.55 9.35 3.34
C THR A 119 -11.76 9.61 4.23
N GLY A 120 -12.14 10.89 4.43
CA GLY A 120 -13.33 11.25 5.20
C GLY A 120 -14.62 10.72 4.56
N PHE A 121 -14.73 10.82 3.23
CA PHE A 121 -15.89 10.31 2.49
C PHE A 121 -16.01 8.78 2.57
N LEU A 122 -14.92 8.05 2.34
CA LEU A 122 -14.95 6.58 2.39
C LEU A 122 -15.21 6.04 3.79
N GLN A 123 -14.76 6.75 4.84
CA GLN A 123 -15.10 6.41 6.23
C GLN A 123 -16.60 6.57 6.51
N LEU A 124 -17.21 7.65 6.01
CA LEU A 124 -18.65 7.89 6.14
C LEU A 124 -19.48 6.82 5.41
N CYS A 125 -19.08 6.44 4.19
CA CYS A 125 -19.75 5.37 3.44
C CYS A 125 -19.66 3.99 4.14
N ARG A 126 -18.62 3.76 4.95
CA ARG A 126 -18.40 2.48 5.64
C ARG A 126 -19.21 2.34 6.93
N ASN A 127 -19.54 3.45 7.61
CA ASN A 127 -20.28 3.46 8.88
C ASN A 127 -21.53 4.36 8.80
N PRO A 128 -22.60 3.94 8.09
CA PRO A 128 -23.82 4.74 7.99
C PRO A 128 -24.55 4.91 9.34
N GLU A 129 -24.41 3.95 10.27
CA GLU A 129 -25.16 3.91 11.54
C GLU A 129 -24.71 4.95 12.59
N ALA A 130 -23.47 5.45 12.52
CA ALA A 130 -22.97 6.46 13.45
C ALA A 130 -23.62 7.85 13.24
N THR A 131 -24.26 8.06 12.08
CA THR A 131 -24.83 9.36 11.68
C THR A 131 -26.28 9.53 12.15
N TYR A 132 -27.00 8.43 12.43
CA TYR A 132 -28.40 8.45 12.85
C TYR A 132 -28.61 8.40 14.38
N ALA A 133 -27.57 8.12 15.17
CA ALA A 133 -27.67 8.04 16.63
C ALA A 133 -27.71 9.41 17.34
N LYS A 134 -27.58 10.53 16.62
CA LYS A 134 -27.60 11.90 17.20
C LYS A 134 -28.95 12.63 17.09
N THR A 135 -29.99 12.05 16.47
CA THR A 135 -31.23 12.81 16.17
C THR A 135 -32.53 12.14 16.63
N THR A 136 -32.50 11.12 17.49
CA THR A 136 -33.73 10.57 18.07
C THR A 136 -33.68 10.58 19.60
N SER A 137 -33.84 11.79 20.16
CA SER A 137 -34.38 11.97 21.50
C SER A 137 -35.80 12.52 21.39
N SER A 138 -36.69 11.94 22.20
CA SER A 138 -38.10 12.27 22.49
C SER A 138 -39.22 11.82 21.54
N ALA A 139 -39.68 10.56 21.77
CA ALA A 139 -41.05 10.13 22.10
C ALA A 139 -42.25 10.35 21.11
N PRO A 140 -43.42 9.72 21.32
CA PRO A 140 -43.67 8.28 21.46
C PRO A 140 -44.78 7.75 20.49
N THR A 141 -44.74 6.44 20.32
CA THR A 141 -45.78 5.46 19.94
C THR A 141 -47.24 5.95 19.80
N ASN A 142 -47.84 5.80 18.61
CA ASN A 142 -49.10 5.05 18.43
C ASN A 142 -49.59 4.96 16.97
N ALA A 143 -50.30 3.86 16.70
CA ALA A 143 -51.24 3.58 15.61
C ALA A 143 -50.71 2.82 14.37
N THR A 144 -50.76 1.49 14.50
CA THR A 144 -51.11 0.52 13.44
C THR A 144 -52.36 0.97 12.68
N ILE A 145 -52.42 0.82 11.35
CA ILE A 145 -53.57 0.28 10.59
C ILE A 145 -53.21 0.11 9.09
N ILE A 146 -53.16 -1.17 8.70
CA ILE A 146 -53.76 -1.84 7.53
C ILE A 146 -53.42 -1.35 6.11
N VAL A 147 -52.76 -2.26 5.40
CA VAL A 147 -52.58 -2.35 3.94
C VAL A 147 -53.92 -2.69 3.27
N ASP A 148 -54.32 -1.96 2.22
CA ASP A 148 -54.74 -2.65 0.99
C ASP A 148 -54.60 -1.83 -0.32
N THR A 149 -53.86 -2.48 -1.19
CA THR A 149 -53.63 -2.46 -2.64
C THR A 149 -54.65 -1.75 -3.56
N SER A 150 -54.17 -0.85 -4.44
CA SER A 150 -54.59 -0.82 -5.84
C SER A 150 -53.50 -0.22 -6.76
N ALA A 151 -53.26 -0.92 -7.86
CA ALA A 151 -52.19 -0.72 -8.84
C ALA A 151 -52.46 0.46 -9.80
N ASN A 152 -51.41 1.08 -10.38
CA ASN A 152 -51.01 0.79 -11.77
C ASN A 152 -49.80 1.61 -12.29
N THR A 153 -48.90 0.87 -12.96
CA THR A 153 -48.03 1.18 -14.13
C THR A 153 -47.02 2.33 -14.18
N ASN A 154 -45.78 1.89 -14.45
CA ASN A 154 -44.77 2.45 -15.34
C ASN A 154 -44.13 3.78 -14.94
N ALA A 155 -43.25 3.72 -13.94
CA ALA A 155 -42.06 4.55 -13.91
C ALA A 155 -40.84 3.63 -14.08
N THR A 156 -40.08 3.86 -15.15
CA THR A 156 -38.72 3.35 -15.31
C THR A 156 -37.94 3.67 -14.04
N PRO A 157 -37.28 2.71 -13.38
CA PRO A 157 -36.46 3.03 -12.22
C PRO A 157 -35.32 3.97 -12.66
N PRO A 158 -35.00 5.02 -11.87
CA PRO A 158 -33.85 5.87 -12.15
C PRO A 158 -32.56 5.02 -12.13
N PRO A 159 -31.53 5.42 -12.90
CA PRO A 159 -30.30 4.65 -13.01
C PRO A 159 -29.65 4.52 -11.63
N GLU A 160 -29.21 3.29 -11.33
CA GLU A 160 -28.66 2.82 -10.07
C GLU A 160 -27.62 3.80 -9.47
N GLU A 161 -27.98 4.48 -8.39
CA GLU A 161 -27.10 5.35 -7.59
C GLU A 161 -26.08 4.56 -6.73
N GLY A 162 -25.93 3.26 -6.99
CA GLY A 162 -25.11 2.32 -6.21
C GLY A 162 -23.61 2.26 -6.56
N ASP A 163 -23.17 2.87 -7.66
CA ASP A 163 -21.81 2.67 -8.22
C ASP A 163 -20.77 3.71 -7.78
N ALA A 164 -21.19 4.87 -7.28
CA ALA A 164 -20.26 5.98 -6.99
C ALA A 164 -19.21 5.66 -5.90
N PRO A 165 -19.55 5.00 -4.76
CA PRO A 165 -18.56 4.63 -3.75
C PRO A 165 -17.50 3.64 -4.27
N THR A 166 -17.92 2.68 -5.10
CA THR A 166 -17.04 1.68 -5.72
C THR A 166 -16.06 2.34 -6.69
N LEU A 167 -16.54 3.25 -7.53
CA LEU A 167 -15.72 3.99 -8.49
C LEU A 167 -14.65 4.84 -7.80
N TRP A 168 -15.00 5.54 -6.71
CA TRP A 168 -14.06 6.34 -5.95
C TRP A 168 -13.03 5.50 -5.20
N LEU A 169 -13.43 4.32 -4.70
CA LEU A 169 -12.50 3.36 -4.11
C LEU A 169 -11.47 2.86 -5.12
N GLU A 170 -11.87 2.57 -6.36
CA GLU A 170 -10.94 2.18 -7.43
C GLU A 170 -9.93 3.29 -7.77
N ARG A 171 -10.42 4.53 -7.93
CA ARG A 171 -9.53 5.68 -8.15
C ARG A 171 -8.57 5.88 -6.99
N TYR A 172 -9.07 5.70 -5.77
CA TYR A 172 -8.23 5.82 -4.59
C TYR A 172 -7.12 4.76 -4.58
N ARG A 173 -7.44 3.50 -4.89
CA ARG A 173 -6.44 2.43 -5.03
C ARG A 173 -5.38 2.75 -6.09
N ILE A 174 -5.77 3.36 -7.21
CA ILE A 174 -4.81 3.83 -8.24
C ILE A 174 -3.90 4.92 -7.68
N ILE A 175 -4.45 5.89 -6.95
CA ILE A 175 -3.68 6.97 -6.32
C ILE A 175 -2.66 6.41 -5.34
N LEU A 176 -3.08 5.49 -4.48
CA LEU A 176 -2.19 4.80 -3.54
C LEU A 176 -1.03 4.08 -4.26
N ALA A 177 -1.30 3.37 -5.36
CA ALA A 177 -0.28 2.69 -6.15
C ALA A 177 0.76 3.66 -6.74
N VAL A 178 0.33 4.76 -7.34
CA VAL A 178 1.25 5.71 -7.96
C VAL A 178 1.95 6.61 -6.94
N ASP A 179 1.33 6.84 -5.78
CA ASP A 179 1.92 7.57 -4.67
C ASP A 179 3.03 6.77 -3.99
N LEU A 180 2.88 5.45 -3.89
CA LEU A 180 3.96 4.56 -3.46
C LEU A 180 5.17 4.69 -4.40
N GLU A 181 4.97 4.65 -5.71
CA GLU A 181 6.05 4.84 -6.69
C GLU A 181 6.76 6.18 -6.51
N ALA A 182 6.01 7.27 -6.37
CA ALA A 182 6.58 8.59 -6.14
C ALA A 182 7.39 8.64 -4.84
N SER A 183 6.84 8.10 -3.76
CA SER A 183 7.49 8.08 -2.44
C SER A 183 8.80 7.29 -2.47
N ILE A 184 8.80 6.12 -3.11
CA ILE A 184 10.00 5.29 -3.29
C ILE A 184 11.07 6.05 -4.10
N TYR A 185 10.68 6.74 -5.17
CA TYR A 185 11.62 7.50 -5.98
C TYR A 185 12.26 8.66 -5.19
N LEU A 186 11.46 9.39 -4.42
CA LEU A 186 11.92 10.55 -3.65
C LEU A 186 12.86 10.14 -2.50
N ASN A 187 12.67 8.94 -1.94
CA ASN A 187 13.62 8.30 -1.02
C ASN A 187 14.11 9.19 0.14
N THR A 188 13.20 9.93 0.76
CA THR A 188 13.45 10.69 2.00
C THR A 188 12.88 9.93 3.21
N ASP A 189 13.38 10.18 4.42
CA ASP A 189 12.85 9.52 5.63
C ASP A 189 11.36 9.79 5.86
N ASP A 190 10.89 11.00 5.51
CA ASP A 190 9.47 11.35 5.55
C ASP A 190 8.64 10.49 4.59
N THR A 191 9.14 10.28 3.36
CA THR A 191 8.43 9.44 2.37
C THR A 191 8.39 7.96 2.77
N TRP A 192 9.39 7.44 3.49
CA TRP A 192 9.35 6.07 4.02
C TRP A 192 8.37 5.91 5.19
N SER A 193 8.24 6.95 6.01
CA SER A 193 7.20 7.01 7.06
C SER A 193 5.81 7.04 6.42
N HIS A 194 5.66 7.79 5.32
CA HIS A 194 4.44 7.80 4.52
C HIS A 194 4.13 6.42 3.89
N ILE A 195 5.12 5.75 3.27
CA ILE A 195 4.96 4.38 2.74
C ILE A 195 4.43 3.42 3.82
N THR A 196 4.94 3.53 5.04
CA THR A 196 4.47 2.74 6.18
C THR A 196 2.97 2.99 6.45
N SER A 197 2.53 4.26 6.44
CA SER A 197 1.13 4.65 6.59
C SER A 197 0.24 4.11 5.45
N LEU A 198 0.72 4.20 4.20
CA LEU A 198 0.01 3.66 3.03
C LEU A 198 -0.24 2.15 3.16
N ILE A 199 0.76 1.39 3.61
CA ILE A 199 0.66 -0.06 3.79
C ILE A 199 -0.25 -0.42 4.97
N GLN A 200 -0.29 0.38 6.03
CA GLN A 200 -1.14 0.14 7.19
C GLN A 200 -2.63 0.44 6.95
N THR A 201 -2.98 1.07 5.82
CA THR A 201 -4.36 1.37 5.43
C THR A 201 -5.09 0.12 4.91
N SER A 202 -5.23 -0.90 5.76
CA SER A 202 -5.70 -2.26 5.42
C SER A 202 -7.13 -2.32 4.85
N ALA A 203 -7.94 -1.30 5.14
CA ALA A 203 -9.31 -1.16 4.67
C ALA A 203 -9.46 -1.10 3.14
N VAL A 204 -8.45 -0.56 2.45
CA VAL A 204 -8.50 -0.25 1.01
C VAL A 204 -7.72 -1.28 0.19
N LEU A 205 -6.86 -2.06 0.84
CA LEU A 205 -6.01 -3.05 0.18
C LEU A 205 -6.84 -4.17 -0.43
N ASN A 206 -6.50 -4.52 -1.67
CA ASN A 206 -6.99 -5.71 -2.37
C ASN A 206 -5.81 -6.43 -3.03
N SER A 207 -6.05 -7.64 -3.56
CA SER A 207 -5.01 -8.46 -4.22
C SER A 207 -4.21 -7.68 -5.27
N LYS A 208 -4.91 -6.93 -6.13
CA LYS A 208 -4.28 -6.16 -7.22
C LYS A 208 -3.36 -5.06 -6.69
N LEU A 209 -3.81 -4.29 -5.70
CA LEU A 209 -3.01 -3.21 -5.11
C LEU A 209 -1.78 -3.76 -4.39
N ILE A 210 -1.94 -4.86 -3.65
CA ILE A 210 -0.82 -5.53 -2.97
C ILE A 210 0.22 -6.00 -3.99
N SER A 211 -0.21 -6.65 -5.08
CA SER A 211 0.71 -7.08 -6.14
C SER A 211 1.46 -5.90 -6.77
N VAL A 212 0.76 -4.78 -7.02
CA VAL A 212 1.40 -3.56 -7.52
C VAL A 212 2.40 -2.98 -6.52
N TYR A 213 2.09 -2.98 -5.22
CA TYR A 213 3.01 -2.52 -4.19
C TYR A 213 4.29 -3.37 -4.15
N LEU A 214 4.15 -4.69 -4.13
CA LEU A 214 5.27 -5.62 -4.11
C LEU A 214 6.15 -5.44 -5.36
N ASP A 215 5.55 -5.43 -6.55
CA ASP A 215 6.28 -5.24 -7.81
C ASP A 215 6.99 -3.87 -7.86
N THR A 216 6.35 -2.81 -7.35
CA THR A 216 6.96 -1.47 -7.31
C THR A 216 8.14 -1.40 -6.34
N LEU A 217 8.03 -2.02 -5.16
CA LEU A 217 9.12 -2.12 -4.18
C LEU A 217 10.28 -2.95 -4.70
N LEU A 218 10.01 -4.10 -5.33
CA LEU A 218 11.04 -4.98 -5.90
C LEU A 218 11.79 -4.33 -7.06
N ARG A 219 11.14 -3.42 -7.81
CA ARG A 219 11.75 -2.66 -8.91
C ARG A 219 12.39 -1.33 -8.45
N ALA A 220 12.41 -1.03 -7.15
CA ALA A 220 12.91 0.23 -6.60
C ALA A 220 14.43 0.38 -6.77
N LYS A 221 14.86 0.99 -7.88
CA LYS A 221 16.28 1.26 -8.13
C LYS A 221 16.78 2.43 -7.27
N GLY A 222 17.90 2.23 -6.58
CA GLY A 222 18.54 3.26 -5.76
C GLY A 222 17.94 3.47 -4.37
N ALA A 223 16.86 2.75 -4.03
CA ALA A 223 16.31 2.72 -2.68
C ALA A 223 17.19 1.87 -1.75
N PRO A 224 17.34 2.24 -0.46
CA PRO A 224 18.04 1.41 0.51
C PRO A 224 17.33 0.06 0.67
N LEU A 225 18.08 -1.03 0.45
CA LEU A 225 17.53 -2.38 0.46
C LEU A 225 16.86 -2.72 1.80
N THR A 226 17.40 -2.20 2.90
CA THR A 226 16.88 -2.40 4.25
C THR A 226 15.48 -1.82 4.42
N LYS A 227 15.22 -0.62 3.86
CA LYS A 227 13.90 0.02 3.85
C LYS A 227 12.92 -0.73 2.95
N VAL A 228 13.37 -1.21 1.78
CA VAL A 228 12.56 -2.03 0.86
C VAL A 228 12.12 -3.32 1.54
N VAL A 229 13.07 -4.06 2.14
CA VAL A 229 12.79 -5.31 2.86
C VAL A 229 11.84 -5.05 4.03
N GLN A 230 12.03 -3.99 4.81
CA GLN A 230 11.10 -3.61 5.89
C GLN A 230 9.68 -3.30 5.38
N ALA A 231 9.54 -2.60 4.25
CA ALA A 231 8.24 -2.30 3.66
C ALA A 231 7.53 -3.57 3.16
N ILE A 232 8.23 -4.47 2.47
CA ILE A 232 7.67 -5.76 2.03
C ILE A 232 7.27 -6.61 3.25
N LYS A 233 8.12 -6.66 4.28
CA LYS A 233 7.83 -7.34 5.55
C LYS A 233 6.54 -6.83 6.18
N LEU A 234 6.34 -5.50 6.16
CA LEU A 234 5.14 -4.86 6.66
C LEU A 234 3.90 -5.23 5.84
N ILE A 235 3.99 -5.25 4.50
CA ILE A 235 2.89 -5.70 3.62
C ILE A 235 2.46 -7.11 4.01
N ILE A 236 3.41 -8.04 4.13
CA ILE A 236 3.13 -9.42 4.48
C ILE A 236 2.46 -9.53 5.85
N ARG A 237 2.90 -8.74 6.83
CA ARG A 237 2.27 -8.67 8.15
C ARG A 237 0.85 -8.14 8.06
N THR A 238 0.62 -7.08 7.29
CA THR A 238 -0.72 -6.50 7.10
C THR A 238 -1.66 -7.51 6.44
N ILE A 239 -1.20 -8.26 5.44
CA ILE A 239 -2.00 -9.31 4.79
C ILE A 239 -2.43 -10.35 5.82
N HIS A 240 -1.47 -10.86 6.60
CA HIS A 240 -1.74 -11.91 7.59
C HIS A 240 -2.63 -11.44 8.75
N ALA A 241 -2.46 -10.21 9.21
CA ALA A 241 -3.22 -9.67 10.34
C ALA A 241 -4.57 -9.04 9.95
N SER A 242 -4.86 -8.89 8.65
CA SER A 242 -6.06 -8.18 8.23
C SER A 242 -7.31 -9.06 8.33
N PRO A 243 -8.38 -8.58 8.99
CA PRO A 243 -9.67 -9.27 9.01
C PRO A 243 -10.49 -9.03 7.73
N SER A 244 -9.94 -8.35 6.71
CA SER A 244 -10.70 -7.93 5.52
C SER A 244 -11.12 -9.13 4.66
N PRO A 245 -12.42 -9.28 4.32
CA PRO A 245 -12.90 -10.37 3.46
C PRO A 245 -12.30 -10.33 2.04
N ASP A 246 -11.97 -9.13 1.53
CA ASP A 246 -11.27 -8.95 0.24
C ASP A 246 -9.85 -9.51 0.26
N ILE A 247 -9.23 -9.60 1.44
CA ILE A 247 -7.87 -10.13 1.65
C ILE A 247 -7.91 -11.64 1.92
N ASN A 248 -9.02 -12.19 2.45
CA ASN A 248 -9.13 -13.62 2.74
C ASN A 248 -9.43 -14.48 1.50
N ASN A 249 -9.98 -13.90 0.42
CA ASN A 249 -10.24 -14.58 -0.85
C ASN A 249 -9.06 -14.48 -1.84
N LEU A 250 -7.82 -14.44 -1.35
CA LEU A 250 -6.61 -14.14 -2.12
C LEU A 250 -5.98 -15.36 -2.80
N THR A 251 -6.75 -16.16 -3.53
CA THR A 251 -6.24 -17.39 -4.17
C THR A 251 -4.97 -17.14 -4.99
N THR A 252 -4.89 -16.00 -5.70
CA THR A 252 -3.71 -15.60 -6.48
C THR A 252 -2.51 -15.15 -5.65
N LEU A 253 -2.75 -14.52 -4.50
CA LEU A 253 -1.65 -14.16 -3.61
C LEU A 253 -1.14 -15.40 -2.91
N HIS A 254 -2.01 -16.31 -2.46
CA HIS A 254 -1.60 -17.59 -1.87
C HIS A 254 -0.71 -18.40 -2.82
N THR A 255 -0.98 -18.41 -4.13
CA THR A 255 -0.12 -19.10 -5.11
C THR A 255 1.25 -18.44 -5.27
N ASP A 256 1.32 -17.11 -5.24
CA ASP A 256 2.58 -16.37 -5.43
C ASP A 256 3.32 -16.08 -4.10
N PHE A 257 2.66 -16.28 -2.97
CA PHE A 257 3.17 -15.96 -1.63
C PHE A 257 4.52 -16.62 -1.33
N PRO A 258 4.74 -17.92 -1.64
CA PRO A 258 6.03 -18.55 -1.42
C PRO A 258 7.15 -17.86 -2.22
N ARG A 259 6.87 -17.47 -3.48
CA ARG A 259 7.83 -16.75 -4.32
C ARG A 259 8.18 -15.39 -3.73
N TYR A 260 7.20 -14.65 -3.21
CA TYR A 260 7.46 -13.36 -2.57
C TYR A 260 8.30 -13.51 -1.29
N LEU A 261 8.04 -14.55 -0.48
CA LEU A 261 8.83 -14.82 0.72
C LEU A 261 10.26 -15.26 0.38
N HIS A 262 10.43 -16.06 -0.66
CA HIS A 262 11.75 -16.42 -1.19
C HIS A 262 12.56 -15.17 -1.55
N VAL A 263 11.98 -14.31 -2.40
CA VAL A 263 12.61 -13.07 -2.83
C VAL A 263 12.89 -12.15 -1.64
N LEU A 264 11.93 -12.00 -0.71
CA LEU A 264 12.13 -11.20 0.50
C LEU A 264 13.31 -11.69 1.33
N TYR A 265 13.40 -13.00 1.57
CA TYR A 265 14.48 -13.56 2.37
C TYR A 265 15.83 -13.40 1.68
N GLN A 266 15.89 -13.62 0.37
CA GLN A 266 17.10 -13.38 -0.43
C GLN A 266 17.53 -11.90 -0.34
N LEU A 267 16.62 -10.96 -0.55
CA LEU A 267 16.91 -9.52 -0.43
C LEU A 267 17.35 -9.14 0.99
N ALA A 268 16.79 -9.76 2.02
CA ALA A 268 17.19 -9.50 3.40
C ALA A 268 18.62 -9.99 3.70
N LEU A 269 19.04 -11.11 3.11
CA LEU A 269 20.42 -11.59 3.20
C LEU A 269 21.40 -10.67 2.44
N GLU A 270 20.99 -10.18 1.27
CA GLU A 270 21.77 -9.22 0.46
C GLU A 270 21.90 -7.84 1.13
N ALA A 271 20.99 -7.48 2.03
CA ALA A 271 21.04 -6.22 2.78
C ALA A 271 22.21 -6.16 3.78
N HIS A 272 22.92 -7.27 4.02
CA HIS A 272 24.01 -7.39 5.00
C HIS A 272 23.63 -7.00 6.44
N GLU A 273 22.33 -6.99 6.75
CA GLU A 273 21.80 -6.78 8.09
C GLU A 273 21.26 -8.10 8.66
N ASP A 274 22.11 -8.81 9.40
CA ASP A 274 21.79 -10.15 9.93
C ASP A 274 20.49 -10.17 10.75
N ARG A 275 20.24 -9.13 11.56
CA ARG A 275 19.01 -9.01 12.35
C ARG A 275 17.78 -8.84 11.47
N LEU A 276 17.89 -8.17 10.32
CA LEU A 276 16.78 -7.98 9.40
C LEU A 276 16.42 -9.32 8.75
N ALA A 277 17.41 -10.04 8.22
CA ALA A 277 17.23 -11.37 7.63
C ALA A 277 16.66 -12.38 8.63
N GLU A 278 17.19 -12.40 9.86
CA GLU A 278 16.65 -13.24 10.92
C GLU A 278 15.18 -12.89 11.22
N SER A 279 14.84 -11.60 11.26
CA SER A 279 13.48 -11.17 11.53
C SER A 279 12.48 -11.50 10.40
N VAL A 280 12.98 -11.73 9.17
CA VAL A 280 12.17 -12.26 8.05
C VAL A 280 11.89 -13.74 8.27
N LEU A 281 12.88 -14.53 8.71
CA LEU A 281 12.68 -15.94 9.08
C LEU A 281 11.66 -16.09 10.20
N ASP A 282 11.71 -15.23 11.21
CA ASP A 282 10.72 -15.22 12.30
C ASP A 282 9.30 -15.01 11.76
N GLN A 283 9.13 -14.09 10.81
CA GLN A 283 7.83 -13.84 10.19
C GLN A 283 7.37 -15.06 9.37
N VAL A 284 8.26 -15.67 8.58
CA VAL A 284 7.96 -16.89 7.82
C VAL A 284 7.49 -18.00 8.75
N LEU A 285 8.20 -18.24 9.86
CA LEU A 285 7.84 -19.27 10.83
C LEU A 285 6.44 -19.05 11.42
N VAL A 286 6.06 -17.81 11.72
CA VAL A 286 4.69 -17.48 12.18
C VAL A 286 3.67 -17.79 11.09
N LEU A 287 3.92 -17.31 9.86
CA LEU A 287 3.00 -17.50 8.74
C LEU A 287 2.75 -18.98 8.43
N VAL A 288 3.82 -19.79 8.35
CA VAL A 288 3.69 -21.21 8.01
C VAL A 288 2.96 -22.00 9.10
N ARG A 289 3.14 -21.62 10.37
CA ARG A 289 2.43 -22.25 11.50
C ARG A 289 0.95 -21.89 11.51
N ASP A 290 0.62 -20.62 11.26
CA ASP A 290 -0.75 -20.13 11.31
C ASP A 290 -1.57 -20.56 10.09
N CYS A 291 -0.94 -20.66 8.90
CA CYS A 291 -1.60 -21.07 7.67
C CYS A 291 -1.87 -22.58 7.54
N LYS A 292 -1.58 -23.41 8.57
CA LYS A 292 -1.68 -24.89 8.51
C LYS A 292 -1.16 -25.44 7.16
N THR A 293 0.15 -25.37 6.91
CA THR A 293 1.00 -26.00 5.84
C THR A 293 0.45 -26.34 4.43
N GLU A 294 -0.83 -26.61 4.23
CA GLU A 294 -1.54 -26.96 2.99
C GLU A 294 -1.29 -25.99 1.82
N GLY A 295 -0.83 -24.76 2.09
CA GLY A 295 -0.55 -23.75 1.06
C GLY A 295 0.94 -23.48 0.77
N PHE A 296 1.89 -23.98 1.56
CA PHE A 296 3.31 -23.60 1.41
C PHE A 296 4.15 -24.76 0.85
N PRO A 297 4.84 -24.58 -0.30
CA PRO A 297 5.63 -25.64 -0.92
C PRO A 297 6.74 -26.17 0.02
N PRO A 298 6.83 -27.50 0.24
CA PRO A 298 7.91 -28.09 1.04
C PRO A 298 9.31 -27.73 0.56
N THR A 299 9.48 -27.61 -0.76
CA THR A 299 10.77 -27.22 -1.38
C THR A 299 11.24 -25.84 -0.95
N GLU A 300 10.33 -24.87 -0.80
CA GLU A 300 10.67 -23.52 -0.35
C GLU A 300 11.07 -23.52 1.13
N MET A 301 10.40 -24.31 1.98
CA MET A 301 10.77 -24.45 3.40
C MET A 301 12.14 -25.12 3.54
N GLN A 302 12.41 -26.16 2.76
CA GLN A 302 13.69 -26.85 2.75
C GLN A 302 14.82 -25.90 2.29
N TRP A 303 14.58 -25.10 1.25
CA TRP A 303 15.53 -24.10 0.80
C TRP A 303 15.82 -23.05 1.89
N MET A 304 14.79 -22.46 2.50
CA MET A 304 14.97 -21.47 3.57
C MET A 304 15.70 -22.07 4.78
N ALA A 305 15.37 -23.30 5.17
CA ALA A 305 16.04 -24.02 6.25
C ALA A 305 17.52 -24.28 5.92
N ALA A 306 17.84 -24.72 4.71
CA ALA A 306 19.22 -24.96 4.29
C ALA A 306 20.04 -23.65 4.28
N VAL A 307 19.48 -22.57 3.75
CA VAL A 307 20.14 -21.25 3.73
C VAL A 307 20.35 -20.72 5.15
N ALA A 308 19.35 -20.84 6.04
CA ALA A 308 19.48 -20.44 7.43
C ALA A 308 20.55 -21.27 8.18
N PHE A 309 20.65 -22.57 7.90
CA PHE A 309 21.68 -23.43 8.48
C PHE A 309 23.08 -23.09 7.96
N ASN A 310 23.23 -22.82 6.67
CA ASN A 310 24.50 -22.38 6.11
C ASN A 310 24.95 -21.06 6.75
N ARG A 311 24.03 -20.12 6.96
CA ARG A 311 24.33 -18.88 7.69
C ARG A 311 24.74 -19.14 9.14
N ALA A 312 24.12 -20.11 9.82
CA ALA A 312 24.54 -20.53 11.15
C ALA A 312 25.99 -21.08 11.16
N VAL A 313 26.36 -21.86 10.14
CA VAL A 313 27.74 -22.32 9.96
C VAL A 313 28.70 -21.15 9.72
N ASP A 314 28.32 -20.13 8.94
CA ASP A 314 29.14 -18.92 8.77
C ASP A 314 29.38 -18.21 10.11
N PHE A 315 28.35 -18.14 10.97
CA PHE A 315 28.49 -17.57 12.31
C PHE A 315 29.38 -18.42 13.22
N TYR A 316 29.28 -19.75 13.15
CA TYR A 316 30.18 -20.66 13.85
C TYR A 316 31.65 -20.44 13.45
N LEU A 317 31.93 -20.36 12.14
CA LEU A 317 33.27 -20.08 11.62
C LEU A 317 33.79 -18.70 12.04
N ALA A 318 32.89 -17.73 12.25
CA ALA A 318 33.20 -16.41 12.77
C ALA A 318 33.24 -16.33 14.31
N ALA A 319 33.18 -17.46 15.03
CA ALA A 319 33.12 -17.54 16.50
C ALA A 319 31.98 -16.71 17.14
N LYS A 320 30.85 -16.60 16.42
CA LYS A 320 29.62 -15.92 16.85
C LYS A 320 28.60 -16.97 17.33
N ASP A 321 28.88 -17.58 18.48
CA ASP A 321 28.13 -18.75 18.98
C ASP A 321 26.65 -18.46 19.24
N VAL A 322 26.32 -17.24 19.67
CA VAL A 322 24.94 -16.83 19.96
C VAL A 322 24.12 -16.75 18.68
N GLU A 323 24.67 -16.12 17.65
CA GLU A 323 24.06 -16.02 16.32
C GLU A 323 23.97 -17.39 15.65
N CYS A 324 25.04 -18.20 15.72
CA CYS A 324 25.05 -19.58 15.24
C CYS A 324 23.86 -20.37 15.81
N ARG A 325 23.71 -20.36 17.14
CA ARG A 325 22.60 -21.04 17.82
C ARG A 325 21.25 -20.56 17.33
N ARG A 326 21.03 -19.24 17.31
CA ARG A 326 19.74 -18.64 16.91
C ARG A 326 19.33 -19.01 15.50
N TRP A 327 20.28 -19.04 14.56
CA TRP A 327 20.03 -19.37 13.17
C TRP A 327 19.87 -20.88 12.95
N ALA A 328 20.66 -21.72 13.63
CA ALA A 328 20.55 -23.17 13.56
C ALA A 328 19.20 -23.66 14.12
N GLU A 329 18.75 -23.12 15.25
CA GLU A 329 17.45 -23.45 15.84
C GLU A 329 16.28 -23.09 14.92
N LYS A 330 16.34 -21.92 14.27
CA LYS A 330 15.34 -21.49 13.27
C LYS A 330 15.34 -22.38 12.03
N ALA A 331 16.52 -22.77 11.54
CA ALA A 331 16.66 -23.68 10.42
C ALA A 331 16.02 -25.05 10.72
N ILE A 332 16.26 -25.59 11.92
CA ILE A 332 15.65 -26.84 12.37
C ILE A 332 14.12 -26.67 12.46
N ALA A 333 13.63 -25.60 13.08
CA ALA A 333 12.20 -25.35 13.22
C ALA A 333 11.49 -25.24 11.85
N LEU A 334 12.11 -24.57 10.86
CA LEU A 334 11.57 -24.50 9.50
C LEU A 334 11.52 -25.88 8.83
N ALA A 335 12.59 -26.67 8.98
CA ALA A 335 12.64 -28.02 8.42
C ALA A 335 11.62 -28.98 9.05
N GLU A 336 11.28 -28.79 10.33
CA GLU A 336 10.25 -29.57 11.00
C GLU A 336 8.86 -29.24 10.48
N VAL A 337 8.54 -27.95 10.41
CA VAL A 337 7.23 -27.50 9.92
C VAL A 337 7.03 -27.94 8.46
N GLY A 338 8.07 -27.87 7.63
CA GLY A 338 7.98 -28.33 6.24
C GLY A 338 8.04 -29.83 6.01
N GLY A 339 8.37 -30.62 7.06
CA GLY A 339 8.44 -32.08 6.98
C GLY A 339 7.11 -32.79 7.24
N VAL A 340 6.07 -32.06 7.71
CA VAL A 340 4.77 -32.62 8.09
C VAL A 340 4.04 -33.27 6.90
N ASP A 341 4.14 -32.66 5.72
CA ASP A 341 3.51 -33.13 4.47
C ASP A 341 4.53 -33.63 3.42
N GLY A 342 5.80 -33.80 3.81
CA GLY A 342 6.95 -34.02 2.91
C GLY A 342 7.85 -35.20 3.28
N ASP A 343 9.15 -34.94 3.49
CA ASP A 343 10.21 -35.94 3.71
C ASP A 343 10.15 -36.69 5.07
N GLY A 344 9.04 -36.57 5.81
CA GLY A 344 8.90 -37.10 7.17
C GLY A 344 9.87 -36.47 8.17
N GLY A 345 10.25 -35.20 7.98
CA GLY A 345 11.19 -34.48 8.83
C GLY A 345 12.63 -35.00 8.73
N ALA A 346 13.00 -35.60 7.59
CA ALA A 346 14.36 -36.09 7.36
C ALA A 346 15.39 -34.95 7.41
N LEU A 347 15.09 -33.81 6.77
CA LEU A 347 15.94 -32.62 6.82
C LEU A 347 16.10 -32.13 8.27
N ALA A 348 15.02 -32.05 9.06
CA ALA A 348 15.10 -31.61 10.45
C ALA A 348 16.02 -32.51 11.31
N ARG A 349 15.92 -33.84 11.14
CA ARG A 349 16.81 -34.80 11.80
C ARG A 349 18.27 -34.63 11.37
N LEU A 350 18.50 -34.42 10.07
CA LEU A 350 19.84 -34.17 9.53
C LEU A 350 20.46 -32.89 10.12
N LEU A 351 19.70 -31.79 10.13
CA LEU A 351 20.17 -30.50 10.66
C LEU A 351 20.47 -30.58 12.16
N ARG A 352 19.62 -31.25 12.96
CA ARG A 352 19.90 -31.54 14.37
C ARG A 352 21.21 -32.31 14.57
N GLY A 353 21.41 -33.37 13.80
CA GLY A 353 22.62 -34.19 13.89
C GLY A 353 23.88 -33.40 13.53
N ARG A 354 23.81 -32.55 12.50
CA ARG A 354 24.93 -31.66 12.11
C ARG A 354 25.21 -30.60 13.18
N TYR A 355 24.18 -29.96 13.71
CA TYR A 355 24.33 -28.96 14.75
C TYR A 355 24.93 -29.55 16.03
N GLY A 356 24.50 -30.75 16.44
CA GLY A 356 25.11 -31.46 17.57
C GLY A 356 26.61 -31.69 17.40
N LYS A 357 27.06 -32.06 16.20
CA LYS A 357 28.50 -32.24 15.90
C LYS A 357 29.29 -30.92 15.92
N LEU A 358 28.70 -29.82 15.45
CA LEU A 358 29.32 -28.48 15.49
C LEU A 358 29.52 -28.00 16.94
N MET A 359 28.53 -28.22 17.80
CA MET A 359 28.57 -27.77 19.20
C MET A 359 29.47 -28.65 20.09
N LEU A 360 29.63 -29.93 19.75
CA LEU A 360 30.52 -30.87 20.42
C LEU A 360 31.96 -30.83 19.86
N GLY A 361 32.36 -29.71 19.23
CA GLY A 361 33.56 -29.55 18.41
C GLY A 361 34.72 -30.49 18.77
N GLU A 362 35.18 -31.26 17.76
CA GLU A 362 36.38 -32.10 17.75
C GLU A 362 37.25 -32.06 19.03
N GLU A 363 36.90 -32.84 20.06
CA GLU A 363 37.83 -33.23 21.14
C GLU A 363 38.91 -34.24 20.64
N GLY A 364 39.27 -34.21 19.36
CA GLY A 364 40.02 -35.26 18.68
C GLY A 364 41.22 -34.78 17.88
N GLY A 365 41.99 -33.81 18.38
CA GLY A 365 43.13 -33.27 17.64
C GLY A 365 44.23 -32.60 18.47
N GLY A 366 44.35 -32.94 19.75
CA GLY A 366 45.41 -32.46 20.64
C GLY A 366 46.56 -33.46 20.75
N ASN A 367 47.57 -33.29 19.89
CA ASN A 367 48.88 -33.92 19.96
C ASN A 367 49.48 -33.85 21.38
N SER A 368 49.46 -34.95 22.13
CA SER A 368 50.38 -35.18 23.25
C SER A 368 51.55 -36.02 22.77
N GLY A 369 52.52 -35.35 22.17
CA GLY A 369 53.89 -35.78 22.27
C GLY A 369 54.29 -35.76 23.75
N SER A 370 54.50 -36.93 24.33
CA SER A 370 55.22 -37.10 25.58
C SER A 370 56.24 -38.20 25.37
N SER A 371 57.47 -37.76 25.18
CA SER A 371 58.70 -38.51 25.35
C SER A 371 58.68 -39.33 26.65
N SER A 372 59.09 -40.59 26.57
CA SER A 372 60.16 -41.20 27.37
C SER A 372 60.47 -42.58 26.81
#